data_AF-A0A4S3J1S9-F1
#
_entry.id   AF-A0A4S3J1S9-F1
#
_cell.length_a   1.000
_cell.length_b   1.000
_cell.length_c   1.000
_cell.angle_alpha   90.00
_cell.angle_beta   90.00
_cell.angle_gamma   90.00
#
_symmetry.space_group_name_H-M   'P 1'
#
loop_
_entity.id
_entity.type
_entity.pdbx_description
1 polymer ?
#
loop_
_entity_poly.entity_id
_entity_poly.type
_entity_poly.pdbx_seq_one_letter_code
_entity_poly.pdbx_strand_id
1 'polypeptide(L)'
;MVRIAYSSSSSRRVKYYRAAISCNPGATAKSDSPLRHEYAPRAKRLQRGQEVFLVETCNRLKDDYKTSRGNISWWSRVAEAFRLEYGLDSYNWQTARNKVTRLANERRQTRHIIITGQAVNHDQALHEAIDEWLSHIDEIREIEAARKRAATEEANHIEATQRYRDDLSVRYAQKRQRRSELEGDNNILLSDSELYTGMCRFL
;
A
#
# COMPACT_ATOMS: atom_id res chain seq x y z
N MET A 1 27.80 -14.02 -13.97
CA MET A 1 27.37 -13.22 -12.80
C MET A 1 26.96 -11.84 -13.28
N VAL A 2 25.66 -11.57 -13.38
CA VAL A 2 25.12 -10.32 -13.93
C VAL A 2 24.51 -9.52 -12.78
N ARG A 3 25.01 -8.31 -12.53
CA ARG A 3 24.42 -7.35 -11.58
C ARG A 3 23.46 -6.45 -12.34
N ILE A 4 22.17 -6.51 -12.02
CA ILE A 4 21.17 -5.55 -12.51
C ILE A 4 20.97 -4.49 -11.43
N ALA A 5 21.37 -3.26 -11.72
CA ALA A 5 21.11 -2.09 -10.89
C ALA A 5 19.72 -1.52 -11.24
N TYR A 6 18.85 -1.38 -10.24
CA TYR A 6 17.57 -0.69 -10.37
C TYR A 6 17.79 0.82 -10.21
N SER A 7 17.71 1.54 -11.33
CA SER A 7 17.63 3.00 -11.39
C SER A 7 16.16 3.43 -11.19
N SER A 8 15.91 4.13 -10.08
CA SER A 8 14.62 4.77 -9.79
C SER A 8 14.43 6.04 -10.64
N SER A 9 13.77 5.91 -11.79
CA SER A 9 13.32 7.08 -12.57
C SER A 9 12.05 7.69 -11.95
N SER A 10 12.27 8.67 -11.07
CA SER A 10 11.23 9.57 -10.57
C SER A 10 10.83 10.55 -11.69
N SER A 11 9.79 10.20 -12.45
CA SER A 11 9.25 11.03 -13.53
C SER A 11 8.45 12.20 -12.95
N ARG A 12 9.14 13.32 -12.69
CA ARG A 12 8.52 14.59 -12.32
C ARG A 12 7.85 15.20 -13.55
N ARG A 13 6.52 15.27 -13.52
CA ARG A 13 5.69 16.05 -14.47
C ARG A 13 6.19 17.50 -14.50
N VAL A 14 6.80 17.89 -15.62
CA VAL A 14 7.11 19.29 -15.93
C VAL A 14 5.83 19.97 -16.37
N LYS A 15 5.38 20.98 -15.62
CA LYS A 15 4.31 21.89 -16.05
C LYS A 15 4.96 23.09 -16.73
N TYR A 16 5.01 23.10 -18.06
CA TYR A 16 5.29 24.31 -18.82
C TYR A 16 3.99 25.13 -18.94
N TYR A 17 3.85 26.18 -18.14
CA TYR A 17 2.93 27.27 -18.46
C TYR A 17 3.66 28.19 -19.44
N ARG A 18 3.39 28.02 -20.74
CA ARG A 18 3.80 28.98 -21.76
C ARG A 18 2.68 30.00 -21.89
N ALA A 19 2.88 31.15 -21.26
CA ALA A 19 2.07 32.34 -21.51
C ALA A 19 2.32 32.80 -22.95
N ALA A 20 1.27 32.81 -23.77
CA ALA A 20 1.24 33.55 -25.01
C ALA A 20 0.20 34.66 -24.87
N ILE A 21 0.71 35.86 -24.63
CA ILE A 21 -0.02 37.12 -24.74
C ILE A 21 -0.34 37.29 -26.23
N SER A 22 -1.62 37.25 -26.58
CA SER A 22 -2.09 37.70 -27.89
C SER A 22 -2.96 38.93 -27.67
N CYS A 23 -2.38 40.09 -27.91
CA CYS A 23 -3.12 41.34 -28.03
C CYS A 23 -4.01 41.29 -29.27
N ASN A 24 -5.31 41.56 -29.12
CA ASN A 24 -6.14 41.99 -30.23
C ASN A 24 -7.05 43.13 -29.75
N PRO A 25 -6.87 44.37 -30.23
CA PRO A 25 -7.75 45.49 -29.95
C PRO A 25 -8.81 45.58 -31.05
N GLY A 26 -10.09 45.46 -30.71
CA GLY A 26 -11.14 45.60 -31.72
C GLY A 26 -12.52 45.17 -31.27
N ALA A 27 -13.19 46.08 -30.58
CA ALA A 27 -14.64 46.35 -30.60
C ALA A 27 -15.62 45.24 -31.03
N THR A 28 -16.59 44.89 -30.17
CA THR A 28 -17.97 45.41 -30.23
C THR A 28 -18.89 44.60 -29.30
N ALA A 29 -19.91 45.29 -28.76
CA ALA A 29 -21.12 44.77 -28.13
C ALA A 29 -20.95 43.90 -26.85
N LYS A 30 -21.05 44.56 -25.70
CA LYS A 30 -21.42 43.93 -24.42
C LYS A 30 -22.84 43.38 -24.54
N SER A 31 -22.96 42.09 -24.86
CA SER A 31 -24.16 41.31 -24.59
C SER A 31 -24.01 40.78 -23.16
N ASP A 32 -24.70 41.42 -22.21
CA ASP A 32 -24.91 40.94 -20.85
C ASP A 32 -25.85 39.72 -20.89
N SER A 33 -25.35 38.60 -21.40
CA SER A 33 -25.94 37.30 -21.12
C SER A 33 -25.22 36.73 -19.91
N PRO A 34 -25.84 36.70 -18.71
CA PRO A 34 -25.25 35.99 -17.59
C PRO A 34 -25.07 34.55 -18.06
N LEU A 35 -23.82 34.12 -18.15
CA LEU A 35 -23.45 32.72 -18.36
C LEU A 35 -24.17 31.93 -17.28
N ARG A 36 -25.33 31.38 -17.64
CA ARG A 36 -26.02 30.37 -16.86
C ARG A 36 -25.02 29.23 -16.83
N HIS A 37 -24.25 29.15 -15.75
CA HIS A 37 -23.62 27.91 -15.36
C HIS A 37 -24.77 26.90 -15.29
N GLU A 38 -24.90 26.10 -16.34
CA GLU A 38 -25.71 24.90 -16.35
C GLU A 38 -25.14 24.05 -15.22
N TYR A 39 -25.75 24.19 -14.04
CA TYR A 39 -25.37 23.43 -12.88
C TYR A 39 -25.50 21.97 -13.29
N ALA A 40 -24.36 21.28 -13.36
CA ALA A 40 -24.35 19.85 -13.64
C ALA A 40 -25.41 19.19 -12.74
N PRO A 41 -26.36 18.42 -13.32
CA PRO A 41 -27.45 17.86 -12.56
C PRO A 41 -26.91 17.13 -11.34
N ARG A 42 -27.36 17.50 -10.14
CA ARG A 42 -26.99 16.77 -8.92
C ARG A 42 -27.31 15.30 -9.14
N ALA A 43 -26.34 14.42 -8.85
CA ALA A 43 -26.51 12.98 -8.99
C ALA A 43 -27.82 12.54 -8.33
N LYS A 44 -28.69 11.89 -9.11
CA LYS A 44 -30.00 11.42 -8.66
C LYS A 44 -29.81 10.52 -7.43
N ARG A 45 -30.54 10.81 -6.36
CA ARG A 45 -30.52 9.95 -5.17
C ARG A 45 -31.04 8.56 -5.56
N LEU A 46 -30.29 7.52 -5.21
CA LEU A 46 -30.74 6.15 -5.37
C LEU A 46 -31.95 5.88 -4.48
N GLN A 47 -32.91 5.15 -5.03
CA GLN A 47 -34.03 4.62 -4.26
C GLN A 47 -33.56 3.42 -3.41
N ARG A 48 -34.30 3.08 -2.36
CA ARG A 48 -33.92 2.00 -1.44
C ARG A 48 -33.69 0.65 -2.14
N GLY A 49 -34.58 0.23 -3.03
CA GLY A 49 -34.41 -1.00 -3.80
C GLY A 49 -33.12 -1.01 -4.64
N GLN A 50 -32.70 0.15 -5.15
CA GLN A 50 -31.44 0.30 -5.86
C GLN A 50 -30.23 0.21 -4.93
N GLU A 51 -30.35 0.71 -3.70
CA GLU A 51 -29.30 0.58 -2.68
C GLU A 51 -29.11 -0.88 -2.28
N VAL A 52 -30.22 -1.63 -2.08
CA VAL A 52 -30.19 -3.08 -1.79
C VAL A 52 -29.50 -3.82 -2.92
N PHE A 53 -29.98 -3.67 -4.16
CA PHE A 53 -29.41 -4.35 -5.32
C PHE A 53 -27.91 -4.05 -5.52
N LEU A 54 -27.50 -2.81 -5.26
CA LEU A 54 -26.09 -2.42 -5.36
C LEU A 54 -25.22 -3.20 -4.37
N VAL A 55 -25.67 -3.36 -3.13
CA VAL A 55 -24.93 -4.10 -2.10
C VAL A 55 -25.00 -5.60 -2.35
N GLU A 56 -26.14 -6.15 -2.74
CA GLU A 56 -26.27 -7.56 -3.14
C GLU A 56 -25.36 -7.91 -4.32
N THR A 57 -25.18 -6.99 -5.26
CA THR A 57 -24.23 -7.15 -6.36
C THR A 57 -22.79 -7.21 -5.87
N CYS A 58 -22.43 -6.43 -4.84
CA CYS A 58 -21.14 -6.57 -4.18
C CYS A 58 -20.98 -7.95 -3.55
N ASN A 59 -22.02 -8.46 -2.85
CA ASN A 59 -21.97 -9.78 -2.21
C ASN A 59 -21.88 -10.92 -3.23
N ARG A 60 -22.60 -10.84 -4.35
CA ARG A 60 -22.52 -11.81 -5.44
C ARG A 60 -21.13 -11.88 -6.09
N LEU A 61 -20.40 -10.76 -6.12
CA LEU A 61 -19.08 -10.66 -6.72
C LEU A 61 -17.94 -10.69 -5.68
N LYS A 62 -18.24 -11.00 -4.42
CA LYS A 62 -17.30 -10.82 -3.30
C LYS A 62 -16.03 -11.66 -3.45
N ASP A 63 -16.11 -12.87 -3.98
CA ASP A 63 -14.96 -13.78 -4.11
C ASP A 63 -13.85 -13.23 -5.04
N ASP A 64 -14.21 -12.34 -5.96
CA ASP A 64 -13.25 -11.66 -6.83
C ASP A 64 -12.59 -10.42 -6.18
N TYR A 65 -13.10 -9.99 -5.02
CA TYR A 65 -12.60 -8.84 -4.32
C TYR A 65 -11.38 -9.22 -3.48
N LYS A 66 -10.17 -9.15 -4.05
CA LYS A 66 -8.95 -9.67 -3.40
C LYS A 66 -8.25 -8.72 -2.44
N THR A 67 -8.40 -7.41 -2.63
CA THR A 67 -7.65 -6.42 -1.86
C THR A 67 -8.48 -5.17 -1.58
N SER A 68 -8.20 -4.55 -0.43
CA SER A 68 -8.80 -3.27 -0.04
C SER A 68 -8.32 -2.10 -0.91
N ARG A 69 -7.15 -2.24 -1.54
CA ARG A 69 -6.50 -1.22 -2.38
C ARG A 69 -6.49 -1.66 -3.84
N GLY A 70 -7.01 -0.80 -4.72
CA GLY A 70 -6.76 -0.89 -6.16
C GLY A 70 -7.71 -1.77 -6.97
N ASN A 71 -8.94 -2.02 -6.50
CA ASN A 71 -9.88 -2.90 -7.20
C ASN A 71 -10.80 -2.17 -8.20
N ILE A 72 -10.22 -1.31 -9.06
CA ILE A 72 -10.99 -0.49 -10.01
C ILE A 72 -11.81 -1.36 -10.96
N SER A 73 -11.20 -2.42 -11.50
CA SER A 73 -11.88 -3.35 -12.42
C SER A 73 -13.07 -4.05 -11.75
N TRP A 74 -12.96 -4.42 -10.47
CA TRP A 74 -14.07 -4.98 -9.71
C TRP A 74 -15.20 -3.96 -9.54
N TRP A 75 -14.89 -2.73 -9.12
CA TRP A 75 -15.91 -1.67 -8.99
C TRP A 75 -16.54 -1.30 -10.33
N SER A 76 -15.81 -1.40 -11.43
CA SER A 76 -16.35 -1.21 -12.78
C SER A 76 -17.38 -2.27 -13.12
N ARG A 77 -17.15 -3.55 -12.78
CA ARG A 77 -18.13 -4.63 -12.98
C ARG A 77 -19.39 -4.45 -12.14
N VAL A 78 -19.23 -4.03 -10.88
CA VAL A 78 -20.38 -3.68 -10.02
C VAL A 78 -21.20 -2.54 -10.63
N ALA A 79 -20.53 -1.47 -11.07
CA ALA A 79 -21.20 -0.34 -11.70
C ALA A 79 -21.87 -0.75 -13.03
N GLU A 80 -21.23 -1.60 -13.82
CA GLU A 80 -21.80 -2.12 -15.07
C GLU A 80 -23.08 -2.94 -14.82
N ALA A 81 -23.06 -3.88 -13.88
CA ALA A 81 -24.26 -4.63 -13.50
C ALA A 81 -25.39 -3.72 -13.03
N PHE A 82 -25.06 -2.68 -12.25
CA PHE A 82 -26.03 -1.69 -11.80
C PHE A 82 -26.64 -0.86 -12.94
N ARG A 83 -25.83 -0.50 -13.94
CA ARG A 83 -26.31 0.22 -15.14
C ARG A 83 -27.24 -0.65 -15.98
N LEU A 84 -26.90 -1.92 -16.16
CA LEU A 84 -27.71 -2.85 -16.94
C LEU A 84 -29.10 -3.07 -16.30
N GLU A 85 -29.16 -3.13 -14.97
CA GLU A 85 -30.42 -3.32 -14.25
C GLU A 85 -31.34 -2.08 -14.29
N TYR A 86 -30.77 -0.88 -14.07
CA TYR A 86 -31.56 0.33 -13.83
C TYR A 86 -31.49 1.39 -14.95
N GLY A 87 -30.76 1.15 -16.03
CA GLY A 87 -30.61 2.07 -17.16
C GLY A 87 -29.95 3.41 -16.79
N LEU A 88 -28.98 3.39 -15.87
CA LEU A 88 -28.33 4.59 -15.36
C LEU A 88 -26.93 4.82 -15.97
N ASP A 89 -26.85 5.17 -17.26
CA ASP A 89 -25.60 5.23 -18.03
C ASP A 89 -24.46 6.05 -17.39
N SER A 90 -24.81 7.11 -16.65
CA SER A 90 -23.84 7.98 -15.96
C SER A 90 -23.28 7.39 -14.65
N TYR A 91 -23.79 6.24 -14.21
CA TYR A 91 -23.34 5.59 -12.99
C TYR A 91 -22.00 4.89 -13.20
N ASN A 92 -20.95 5.38 -12.55
CA ASN A 92 -19.59 4.88 -12.70
C ASN A 92 -19.09 4.17 -11.42
N TRP A 93 -17.90 3.56 -11.54
CA TRP A 93 -17.27 2.80 -10.47
C TRP A 93 -16.98 3.66 -9.23
N GLN A 94 -16.66 4.95 -9.38
CA GLN A 94 -16.45 5.85 -8.24
C GLN A 94 -17.77 6.08 -7.49
N THR A 95 -18.86 6.30 -8.22
CA THR A 95 -20.19 6.50 -7.63
C THR A 95 -20.63 5.24 -6.87
N ALA A 96 -20.47 4.05 -7.47
CA ALA A 96 -20.74 2.76 -6.82
C ALA A 96 -19.95 2.62 -5.51
N ARG A 97 -18.63 2.77 -5.59
CA ARG A 97 -17.73 2.65 -4.44
C ARG A 97 -18.07 3.63 -3.33
N ASN A 98 -18.24 4.90 -3.66
CA ASN A 98 -18.54 5.94 -2.67
C ASN A 98 -19.89 5.68 -2.01
N LYS A 99 -20.89 5.22 -2.77
CA LYS A 99 -22.21 4.91 -2.25
C LYS A 99 -22.17 3.74 -1.27
N VAL A 100 -21.57 2.61 -1.66
CA VAL A 100 -21.44 1.43 -0.80
C VAL A 100 -20.60 1.76 0.44
N THR A 101 -19.52 2.52 0.30
CA THR A 101 -18.70 2.97 1.44
C THR A 101 -19.51 3.82 2.42
N ARG A 102 -20.35 4.72 1.90
CA ARG A 102 -21.22 5.56 2.74
C ARG A 102 -22.24 4.72 3.49
N LEU A 103 -22.93 3.81 2.79
CA LEU A 103 -23.90 2.88 3.39
C LEU A 103 -23.26 2.01 4.48
N ALA A 104 -22.05 1.48 4.21
CA ALA A 104 -21.30 0.70 5.19
C ALA A 104 -20.93 1.52 6.45
N ASN A 105 -20.54 2.78 6.28
CA ASN A 105 -20.23 3.66 7.41
C ASN A 105 -21.48 4.05 8.20
N GLU A 106 -22.58 4.38 7.52
CA GLU A 106 -23.89 4.63 8.13
C GLU A 106 -24.31 3.40 8.96
N ARG A 107 -24.23 2.19 8.40
CA ARG A 107 -24.55 0.94 9.11
C ARG A 107 -23.68 0.69 10.33
N ARG A 108 -22.37 0.93 10.26
CA ARG A 108 -21.47 0.82 11.42
C ARG A 108 -21.88 1.76 12.56
N GLN A 109 -22.25 3.01 12.23
CA GLN A 109 -22.75 3.97 13.21
C GLN A 109 -24.08 3.51 13.80
N THR A 110 -25.02 3.05 12.97
CA THR A 110 -26.32 2.55 13.43
C THR A 110 -26.20 1.30 14.31
N ARG A 111 -25.30 0.36 13.98
CA ARG A 111 -25.06 -0.84 14.80
C ARG A 111 -24.63 -0.48 16.21
N HIS A 112 -23.82 0.57 16.37
CA HIS A 112 -23.44 1.09 17.69
C HIS A 112 -24.65 1.66 18.46
N ILE A 113 -25.61 2.27 17.77
CA ILE A 113 -26.83 2.85 18.38
C ILE A 113 -27.84 1.74 18.76
N ILE A 114 -27.99 0.69 17.95
CA ILE A 114 -28.87 -0.44 18.27
C ILE A 114 -28.41 -1.15 19.54
N ILE A 115 -27.09 -1.30 19.74
CA ILE A 115 -26.52 -1.86 20.98
C ILE A 115 -26.94 -1.04 22.21
N THR A 116 -27.18 0.26 22.05
CA THR A 116 -27.65 1.15 23.13
C THR A 116 -29.17 1.13 23.36
N GLY A 117 -29.93 0.27 22.67
CA GLY A 117 -31.34 0.00 22.98
C GLY A 117 -32.36 0.96 22.34
N GLN A 118 -31.97 1.77 21.35
CA GLN A 118 -32.91 2.64 20.65
C GLN A 118 -33.62 1.89 19.50
N ALA A 119 -34.95 1.91 19.50
CA ALA A 119 -35.76 1.35 18.43
C ALA A 119 -35.64 2.24 17.18
N VAL A 120 -35.13 1.66 16.10
CA VAL A 120 -35.03 2.35 14.80
C VAL A 120 -35.72 1.47 13.76
N ASN A 121 -36.65 2.06 13.02
CA ASN A 121 -37.27 1.39 11.88
C ASN A 121 -36.19 1.11 10.83
N HIS A 122 -35.86 -0.16 10.67
CA HIS A 122 -34.74 -0.60 9.84
C HIS A 122 -35.24 -1.31 8.60
N ASP A 123 -34.60 -1.00 7.47
CA ASP A 123 -34.76 -1.76 6.25
C ASP A 123 -33.89 -3.01 6.38
N GLN A 124 -34.51 -4.10 6.83
CA GLN A 124 -33.82 -5.33 7.24
C GLN A 124 -32.96 -5.89 6.12
N ALA A 125 -33.48 -5.94 4.89
CA ALA A 125 -32.78 -6.50 3.72
C ALA A 125 -31.51 -5.70 3.38
N LEU A 126 -31.59 -4.36 3.38
CA LEU A 126 -30.42 -3.52 3.13
C LEU A 126 -29.35 -3.73 4.20
N HIS A 127 -29.75 -3.84 5.46
CA HIS A 127 -28.83 -4.02 6.57
C HIS A 127 -28.14 -5.39 6.54
N GLU A 128 -28.88 -6.46 6.28
CA GLU A 128 -28.32 -7.80 6.12
C GLU A 128 -27.31 -7.85 4.98
N ALA A 129 -27.64 -7.27 3.82
CA ALA A 129 -26.72 -7.20 2.69
C ALA A 129 -25.44 -6.41 3.04
N ILE A 130 -25.56 -5.28 3.76
CA ILE A 130 -24.41 -4.49 4.19
C ILE A 130 -23.58 -5.25 5.24
N ASP A 131 -24.21 -5.95 6.17
CA ASP A 131 -23.52 -6.69 7.23
C ASP A 131 -22.73 -7.87 6.64
N GLU A 132 -23.29 -8.58 5.65
CA GLU A 132 -22.56 -9.61 4.90
C GLU A 132 -21.34 -9.02 4.17
N TRP A 133 -21.54 -7.90 3.46
CA TRP A 133 -20.44 -7.20 2.78
C TRP A 133 -19.34 -6.78 3.76
N LEU A 134 -19.72 -6.26 4.92
CA LEU A 134 -18.79 -5.85 5.97
C LEU A 134 -17.99 -7.03 6.51
N SER A 135 -18.64 -8.18 6.75
CA SER A 135 -17.96 -9.41 7.19
C SER A 135 -16.85 -9.80 6.22
N HIS A 136 -17.16 -9.84 4.93
CA HIS A 136 -16.19 -10.18 3.89
C HIS A 136 -15.02 -9.19 3.81
N ILE A 137 -15.29 -7.89 3.94
CA ILE A 137 -14.24 -6.86 3.97
C ILE A 137 -13.32 -7.03 5.18
N ASP A 138 -13.88 -7.38 6.34
CA ASP A 138 -13.12 -7.58 7.55
C ASP A 138 -12.25 -8.85 7.48
N GLU A 139 -12.74 -9.94 6.86
CA GLU A 139 -11.93 -11.13 6.53
C GLU A 139 -10.72 -10.79 5.65
N ILE A 140 -10.91 -9.99 4.59
CA ILE A 140 -9.81 -9.57 3.72
C ILE A 140 -8.79 -8.73 4.48
N ARG A 141 -9.25 -7.83 5.34
CA ARG A 141 -8.36 -7.00 6.17
C ARG A 141 -7.55 -7.85 7.12
N GLU A 142 -8.15 -8.88 7.70
CA GLU A 142 -7.45 -9.82 8.58
C GLU A 142 -6.38 -10.60 7.81
N ILE A 143 -6.69 -11.09 6.61
CA ILE A 143 -5.72 -11.75 5.73
C ILE A 143 -4.58 -10.78 5.34
N GLU A 144 -4.90 -9.54 4.96
CA GLU A 144 -3.90 -8.51 4.66
C GLU A 144 -3.02 -8.19 5.88
N ALA A 145 -3.60 -8.15 7.08
CA ALA A 145 -2.87 -7.91 8.33
C ALA A 145 -1.97 -9.11 8.71
N ALA A 146 -2.45 -10.35 8.53
CA ALA A 146 -1.66 -11.56 8.75
C ALA A 146 -0.46 -11.61 7.80
N ARG A 147 -0.65 -11.32 6.51
CA ARG A 147 0.44 -11.25 5.52
C ARG A 147 1.49 -10.20 5.89
N LYS A 148 1.06 -9.02 6.37
CA LYS A 148 1.98 -7.98 6.84
C LYS A 148 2.77 -8.43 8.06
N ARG A 149 2.12 -9.06 9.04
CA ARG A 149 2.79 -9.59 10.25
C ARG A 149 3.85 -10.64 9.87
N ALA A 150 3.50 -11.59 9.02
CA ALA A 150 4.44 -12.61 8.53
C ALA A 150 5.65 -11.98 7.81
N ALA A 151 5.43 -10.99 6.93
CA ALA A 151 6.52 -10.30 6.25
C ALA A 151 7.43 -9.51 7.21
N THR A 152 6.86 -8.89 8.25
CA THR A 152 7.67 -8.20 9.28
C THR A 152 8.46 -9.18 10.14
N GLU A 153 7.89 -10.33 10.50
CA GLU A 153 8.59 -11.38 11.24
C GLU A 153 9.76 -11.96 10.45
N GLU A 154 9.57 -12.21 9.15
CA GLU A 154 10.63 -12.67 8.26
C GLU A 154 11.76 -11.63 8.15
N ALA A 155 11.41 -10.36 7.96
CA ALA A 155 12.40 -9.28 7.92
C ALA A 155 13.22 -9.19 9.22
N ASN A 156 12.54 -9.29 10.37
CA ASN A 156 13.19 -9.30 11.68
C ASN A 156 14.11 -10.52 11.85
N HIS A 157 13.70 -11.70 11.36
CA HIS A 157 14.52 -12.91 11.43
C HIS A 157 15.78 -12.80 10.56
N ILE A 158 15.65 -12.27 9.34
CA ILE A 158 16.78 -12.00 8.45
C ILE A 158 17.76 -11.02 9.12
N GLU A 159 17.24 -9.92 9.68
CA GLU A 159 18.06 -8.92 10.36
C GLU A 159 18.78 -9.51 11.58
N ALA A 160 18.09 -10.28 12.42
CA ALA A 160 18.68 -10.95 13.58
C ALA A 160 19.80 -11.94 13.16
N THR A 161 19.57 -12.69 12.09
CA THR A 161 20.57 -13.62 11.53
C THR A 161 21.80 -12.87 11.02
N GLN A 162 21.61 -11.73 10.35
CA GLN A 162 22.71 -10.91 9.86
C GLN A 162 23.53 -10.33 11.02
N ARG A 163 22.86 -9.75 12.02
CA ARG A 163 23.53 -9.21 13.23
C ARG A 163 24.32 -10.30 13.96
N TYR A 164 23.78 -11.51 14.06
CA TYR A 164 24.47 -12.64 14.67
C TYR A 164 25.73 -13.05 13.90
N ARG A 165 25.68 -13.07 12.56
CA ARG A 165 26.85 -13.33 11.71
C ARG A 165 27.91 -12.25 11.87
N ASP A 166 27.50 -10.99 11.93
CA ASP A 166 28.41 -9.86 12.11
C ASP A 166 29.09 -9.93 13.50
N ASP A 167 28.34 -10.22 14.57
CA ASP A 167 28.90 -10.42 15.92
C ASP A 167 29.91 -11.59 15.98
N LEU A 168 29.58 -12.72 15.36
CA LEU A 168 30.50 -13.85 15.25
C LEU A 168 31.79 -13.47 14.52
N SER A 169 31.68 -12.75 13.39
CA SER A 169 32.84 -12.29 12.61
C SER A 169 33.75 -11.39 13.45
N VAL A 170 33.17 -10.45 14.21
CA VAL A 170 33.91 -9.58 15.13
C VAL A 170 34.63 -10.40 16.21
N ARG A 171 33.95 -11.37 16.83
CA ARG A 171 34.57 -12.25 17.84
C ARG A 171 35.73 -13.06 17.27
N TYR A 172 35.59 -13.60 16.05
CA TYR A 172 36.67 -14.33 15.38
C TYR A 172 37.85 -13.42 15.03
N ALA A 173 37.59 -12.20 14.54
CA ALA A 173 38.63 -11.21 14.25
C ALA A 173 39.40 -10.82 15.52
N GLN A 174 38.69 -10.52 16.62
CA GLN A 174 39.31 -10.23 17.91
C GLN A 174 40.14 -11.41 18.44
N LYS A 175 39.64 -12.65 18.30
CA LYS A 175 40.39 -13.85 18.71
C LYS A 175 41.66 -14.03 17.88
N ARG A 176 41.60 -13.79 16.57
CA ARG A 176 42.76 -13.84 15.68
C ARG A 176 43.79 -12.78 16.05
N GLN A 177 43.35 -11.55 16.34
CA GLN A 177 44.24 -10.46 16.75
C GLN A 177 44.96 -10.78 18.06
N ARG A 178 44.25 -11.25 19.09
CA ARG A 178 44.89 -11.68 20.36
C ARG A 178 45.91 -12.79 20.17
N ARG A 179 45.65 -13.74 19.25
CA ARG A 179 46.59 -14.82 18.96
C ARG A 179 47.85 -14.28 18.28
N SER A 180 47.70 -13.33 17.34
CA SER A 180 48.82 -12.66 16.69
C SER A 180 49.66 -11.83 17.65
N GLU A 181 49.04 -11.19 18.65
CA GLU A 181 49.75 -10.46 19.71
C GLU A 181 50.58 -11.41 20.59
N LEU A 182 50.01 -12.56 20.99
CA LEU A 182 50.72 -13.59 21.77
C LEU A 182 51.85 -14.30 21.01
N GLU A 183 51.72 -14.48 19.69
CA GLU A 183 52.74 -15.09 18.84
C GLU A 183 53.85 -14.08 18.44
N GLY A 184 53.53 -12.79 18.34
CA GLY A 184 54.50 -11.72 18.07
C GLY A 184 55.50 -11.51 19.20
N ASP A 185 55.07 -11.65 20.46
CA ASP A 185 55.95 -11.51 21.63
C ASP A 185 56.93 -12.69 21.80
N ASN A 186 56.66 -13.85 21.20
CA ASN A 186 57.55 -15.01 21.24
C ASN A 186 58.66 -14.99 20.18
N ASN A 187 58.65 -14.03 19.25
CA ASN A 187 59.63 -13.95 18.15
C ASN A 187 60.68 -12.84 18.33
N ILE A 188 60.70 -12.13 19.47
CA ILE A 188 61.68 -11.07 19.80
C ILE A 188 62.78 -11.57 20.76
N LEU A 189 62.68 -12.78 21.31
CA LEU A 189 63.63 -13.32 22.30
C LEU A 189 64.57 -14.43 21.78
N LEU A 190 64.65 -14.64 20.46
CA LEU A 190 65.51 -15.69 19.86
C LEU A 190 66.42 -15.20 18.73
N SER A 191 66.76 -13.92 18.69
CA SER A 191 67.65 -13.36 17.66
C SER A 191 69.01 -12.87 18.20
N ASP A 192 69.59 -13.57 19.20
CA ASP A 192 70.92 -13.25 19.73
C ASP A 192 71.82 -14.47 20.06
N SER A 193 71.55 -15.68 19.52
CA SER A 193 72.40 -16.86 19.84
C SER A 193 72.95 -17.67 18.67
N GLU A 194 72.97 -17.17 17.43
CA GLU A 194 73.63 -17.86 16.32
C GLU A 194 74.67 -16.98 15.62
N LEU A 195 75.75 -16.67 16.33
CA LEU A 195 76.98 -16.14 15.77
C LEU A 195 78.20 -16.83 16.38
N TYR A 196 78.22 -18.18 16.38
CA TYR A 196 79.46 -18.91 16.65
C TYR A 196 79.45 -20.30 16.00
N THR A 197 79.58 -20.34 14.68
CA THR A 197 80.07 -21.54 13.99
C THR A 197 80.89 -21.12 12.77
N GLY A 198 81.94 -20.35 13.04
CA GLY A 198 83.02 -20.08 12.12
C GLY A 198 84.29 -20.78 12.60
N MET A 199 84.92 -21.51 11.69
CA MET A 199 86.31 -21.96 11.65
C MET A 199 86.61 -23.45 11.84
N CYS A 200 87.48 -23.89 10.92
CA CYS A 200 88.33 -25.08 10.92
C CYS A 200 87.75 -26.34 10.29
N ARG A 201 87.78 -26.41 8.95
CA ARG A 201 88.27 -27.58 8.22
C ARG A 201 88.70 -27.20 6.80
N PHE A 202 89.96 -26.80 6.67
CA PHE A 202 90.76 -27.01 5.48
C PHE A 202 92.14 -27.45 5.97
N LEU A 203 92.41 -28.74 5.81
CA LEU A 203 93.66 -29.40 5.40
C LEU A 203 93.47 -30.91 5.59
#